data_AF-A0A101QM71-F1
#
_entry.id   AF-A0A101QM71-F1
#
_cell.length_a   1.000
_cell.length_b   1.000
_cell.length_c   1.000
_cell.angle_alpha   90.00
_cell.angle_beta   90.00
_cell.angle_gamma   90.00
#
_symmetry.space_group_name_H-M   'P 1'
#
loop_
_entity.id
_entity.type
_entity.pdbx_description
1 polymer ?
#
loop_
_entity_poly.entity_id
_entity_poly.type
_entity_poly.pdbx_seq_one_letter_code
_entity_poly.pdbx_strand_id
1 'polypeptide(L)'
;MGQPRDESSIMSGDESRVRRAPVGGPYAYRCPLCRTTSLPVETKAAAQAEGHVHRRKFHGGHRPDGEEIIRVQYAPKGWSDMETWEKVASVAIVLALLIGVWVKF
;
A
#
# COMPACT_ATOMS: atom_id res chain seq x y z
N MET A 1 -20.91 57.03 -14.13
CA MET A 1 -21.80 56.13 -14.91
C MET A 1 -21.01 54.85 -15.15
N GLY A 2 -21.34 53.64 -14.72
CA GLY A 2 -22.49 53.07 -14.02
C GLY A 2 -22.07 51.73 -13.41
N GLN A 3 -22.93 51.20 -12.54
CA GLN A 3 -22.76 50.16 -11.53
C GLN A 3 -22.48 48.70 -12.01
N PRO A 4 -22.18 47.77 -11.05
CA PRO A 4 -21.65 46.41 -11.24
C PRO A 4 -22.73 45.31 -11.27
N ARG A 5 -22.30 44.04 -11.52
CA ARG A 5 -22.91 42.69 -11.31
C ARG A 5 -22.52 41.76 -12.48
N ASP A 6 -22.26 40.45 -12.41
CA ASP A 6 -22.70 39.31 -11.59
C ASP A 6 -21.52 38.29 -11.51
N GLU A 7 -21.21 37.65 -10.38
CA GLU A 7 -21.76 36.38 -9.86
C GLU A 7 -21.78 35.16 -10.82
N SER A 8 -21.17 34.07 -10.32
CA SER A 8 -21.37 32.63 -10.61
C SER A 8 -20.62 31.91 -11.75
N SER A 9 -19.77 30.94 -11.37
CA SER A 9 -19.70 29.56 -11.89
C SER A 9 -18.50 28.83 -11.24
N ILE A 10 -18.67 28.14 -10.11
CA ILE A 10 -18.98 26.70 -10.07
C ILE A 10 -18.01 25.86 -10.93
N MET A 11 -16.88 25.48 -10.32
CA MET A 11 -16.08 24.26 -10.58
C MET A 11 -15.32 24.04 -9.25
N SER A 12 -15.87 23.48 -8.17
CA SER A 12 -16.40 22.11 -8.03
C SER A 12 -15.58 21.05 -8.74
N GLY A 13 -14.25 21.16 -8.65
CA GLY A 13 -13.34 20.03 -8.84
C GLY A 13 -13.29 19.23 -7.54
N ASP A 14 -13.91 18.06 -7.57
CA ASP A 14 -13.91 17.01 -6.56
C ASP A 14 -12.51 16.80 -5.92
N GLU A 15 -12.22 17.49 -4.80
CA GLU A 15 -11.05 17.22 -3.95
C GLU A 15 -11.21 15.92 -3.13
N SER A 16 -12.21 15.11 -3.49
CA SER A 16 -12.67 13.93 -2.75
C SER A 16 -11.93 12.64 -3.11
N ARG A 17 -11.10 12.60 -4.16
CA ARG A 17 -10.64 11.31 -4.71
C ARG A 17 -9.15 11.16 -5.00
N VAL A 18 -8.29 11.59 -4.08
CA VAL A 18 -7.09 10.79 -3.78
C VAL A 18 -6.84 10.86 -2.29
N ARG A 19 -7.57 10.04 -1.51
CA ARG A 19 -6.97 9.55 -0.26
C ARG A 19 -5.66 8.90 -0.67
N ARG A 20 -4.57 9.65 -0.52
CA ARG A 20 -3.21 9.16 -0.73
C ARG A 20 -3.08 8.02 0.29
N ALA A 21 -3.29 6.80 -0.18
CA ALA A 21 -3.11 5.59 0.61
C ALA A 21 -1.74 5.71 1.30
N PRO A 22 -1.59 5.27 2.57
CA PRO A 22 -0.37 5.46 3.33
C PRO A 22 0.83 5.07 2.46
N VAL A 23 1.70 6.05 2.26
CA VAL A 23 2.76 6.03 1.26
C VAL A 23 3.79 5.01 1.70
N GLY A 24 3.71 3.83 1.11
CA GLY A 24 4.78 2.84 1.13
C GLY A 24 4.40 1.54 1.83
N GLY A 25 4.12 0.52 1.03
CA GLY A 25 4.25 -0.85 1.52
C GLY A 25 5.72 -1.22 1.77
N PRO A 26 5.96 -2.45 2.24
CA PRO A 26 7.25 -2.93 2.71
C PRO A 26 8.29 -2.93 1.58
N TYR A 27 9.55 -3.12 1.93
CA TYR A 27 10.66 -3.11 1.00
C TYR A 27 11.10 -4.54 0.68
N ALA A 28 11.50 -4.79 -0.55
CA ALA A 28 12.14 -6.05 -0.94
C ALA A 28 13.46 -5.78 -1.66
N TYR A 29 14.42 -6.66 -1.45
CA TYR A 29 15.68 -6.70 -2.19
C TYR A 29 15.50 -7.44 -3.50
N ARG A 30 16.05 -6.92 -4.61
CA ARG A 30 16.04 -7.59 -5.91
C ARG A 30 17.44 -7.69 -6.50
N CYS A 31 17.85 -8.91 -6.83
CA CYS A 31 19.08 -9.17 -7.58
C CYS A 31 18.72 -9.58 -9.02
N PRO A 32 19.05 -8.76 -10.03
CA PRO A 32 18.76 -9.10 -11.42
C PRO A 32 19.61 -10.25 -11.93
N LEU A 33 20.86 -10.38 -11.47
CA LEU A 33 21.77 -11.46 -11.88
C LEU A 33 21.26 -12.84 -11.44
N CYS A 34 20.77 -12.97 -10.20
CA CYS A 34 20.17 -14.20 -9.69
C CYS A 34 18.68 -14.35 -10.03
N ARG A 35 18.05 -13.31 -10.57
CA ARG A 35 16.60 -13.21 -10.78
C ARG A 35 15.78 -13.54 -9.53
N THR A 36 16.25 -13.09 -8.36
CA THR A 36 15.58 -13.32 -7.07
C THR A 36 15.06 -12.02 -6.47
N THR A 37 13.96 -12.12 -5.74
CA THR A 37 13.38 -11.05 -4.92
C THR A 37 13.20 -11.59 -3.50
N SER A 38 13.67 -10.86 -2.48
CA SER A 38 13.49 -11.26 -1.09
C SER A 38 12.03 -11.17 -0.67
N LEU A 39 11.71 -11.78 0.47
CA LEU A 39 10.46 -11.48 1.15
C LEU A 39 10.40 -9.98 1.50
N PRO A 40 9.21 -9.37 1.50
CA PRO A 40 9.06 -7.98 1.91
C PRO A 40 9.34 -7.80 3.40
N VAL A 41 10.01 -6.72 3.75
CA VAL A 41 10.34 -6.34 5.13
C VAL A 41 9.97 -4.88 5.39
N GLU A 42 9.61 -4.58 6.63
CA GLU A 42 9.03 -3.28 7.00
C GLU A 42 9.97 -2.08 6.73
N THR A 43 11.29 -2.30 6.72
CA THR A 43 12.27 -1.22 6.58
C THR A 43 13.18 -1.40 5.38
N LYS A 44 13.54 -0.29 4.74
CA LYS A 44 14.54 -0.26 3.66
C LYS A 44 15.87 -0.81 4.13
N ALA A 45 16.25 -0.52 5.38
CA ALA A 45 17.50 -1.00 5.99
C ALA A 45 17.52 -2.53 6.11
N ALA A 46 16.41 -3.16 6.51
CA ALA A 46 16.30 -4.61 6.54
C ALA A 46 16.43 -5.21 5.12
N ALA A 47 15.81 -4.62 4.11
CA ALA A 47 15.95 -5.08 2.73
C ALA A 47 17.39 -4.91 2.22
N GLN A 48 18.08 -3.85 2.62
CA GLN A 48 19.51 -3.71 2.32
C GLN A 48 20.34 -4.80 3.00
N ALA A 49 20.05 -5.12 4.27
CA ALA A 49 20.74 -6.18 5.01
C ALA A 49 20.58 -7.54 4.33
N GLU A 50 19.38 -7.87 3.83
CA GLU A 50 19.16 -9.05 2.98
C GLU A 50 20.08 -9.05 1.76
N GLY A 51 20.18 -7.91 1.06
CA GLY A 51 21.12 -7.75 -0.05
C GLY A 51 22.58 -7.97 0.35
N HIS A 52 23.01 -7.44 1.50
CA HIS A 52 24.36 -7.68 2.02
C HIS A 52 24.61 -9.16 2.30
N VAL A 53 23.65 -9.87 2.90
CA VAL A 53 23.75 -11.31 3.17
C VAL A 53 23.81 -12.09 1.86
N HIS A 54 22.94 -11.77 0.90
CA HIS A 54 22.91 -12.39 -0.42
C HIS A 54 24.23 -12.22 -1.15
N ARG A 55 24.76 -10.99 -1.23
CA ARG A 55 26.04 -10.71 -1.88
C ARG A 55 27.19 -11.51 -1.29
N ARG A 56 27.28 -11.60 0.04
CA ARG A 56 28.33 -12.40 0.69
C ARG A 56 28.24 -13.89 0.33
N LYS A 57 27.03 -14.43 0.22
CA LYS A 57 26.80 -15.85 -0.07
C LYS A 57 26.99 -16.21 -1.55
N PHE A 58 26.57 -15.34 -2.47
CA PHE A 58 26.45 -15.69 -3.90
C PHE A 58 27.32 -14.84 -4.84
N HIS A 59 27.85 -13.71 -4.37
CA HIS A 59 28.61 -12.76 -5.21
C HIS A 59 29.94 -12.33 -4.57
N GLY A 60 30.47 -13.08 -3.59
CA GLY A 60 31.71 -12.74 -2.90
C GLY A 60 31.70 -11.39 -2.18
N GLY A 61 30.51 -10.83 -1.95
CA GLY A 61 30.31 -9.48 -1.39
C GLY A 61 30.14 -8.37 -2.43
N HIS A 62 30.43 -8.63 -3.71
CA HIS A 62 30.30 -7.65 -4.78
C HIS A 62 28.84 -7.34 -5.10
N ARG A 63 28.57 -6.07 -5.42
CA ARG A 63 27.24 -5.57 -5.79
C ARG A 63 27.01 -5.77 -7.28
N PRO A 64 26.05 -6.63 -7.69
CA PRO A 64 25.69 -6.79 -9.10
C PRO A 64 25.09 -5.49 -9.66
N ASP A 65 25.33 -5.26 -10.95
CA ASP A 65 24.72 -4.14 -11.65
C ASP A 65 23.19 -4.27 -11.69
N GLY A 66 22.49 -3.14 -11.54
CA GLY A 66 21.03 -3.10 -11.46
C GLY A 66 20.43 -3.65 -10.17
N GLU A 67 21.24 -3.97 -9.15
CA GLU A 67 20.74 -4.36 -7.83
C GLU A 67 19.99 -3.20 -7.15
N GLU A 68 18.73 -3.44 -6.80
CA GLU A 68 17.81 -2.44 -6.27
C GLU A 68 17.03 -2.90 -5.03
N ILE A 69 16.54 -1.91 -4.26
CA ILE A 69 15.53 -2.11 -3.21
C ILE A 69 14.22 -1.54 -3.73
N ILE A 70 13.23 -2.40 -3.91
CA ILE A 70 11.91 -2.03 -4.42
C ILE A 70 10.92 -1.83 -3.26
N ARG A 71 9.96 -0.93 -3.43
CA ARG A 71 8.77 -0.88 -2.58
C ARG A 71 7.74 -1.87 -3.11
N VAL A 72 7.33 -2.78 -2.26
CA VAL A 72 6.25 -3.72 -2.52
C VAL A 72 4.95 -3.01 -2.20
N GLN A 73 4.06 -2.92 -3.17
CA GLN A 73 2.70 -2.49 -2.91
C GLN A 73 1.94 -3.72 -2.41
N TYR A 74 1.45 -3.69 -1.17
CA TYR A 74 0.38 -4.60 -0.79
C TYR A 74 -0.83 -4.21 -1.63
N ALA A 75 -1.11 -4.99 -2.68
CA ALA A 75 -2.40 -4.90 -3.32
C ALA A 75 -3.45 -5.11 -2.20
N PRO A 76 -4.52 -4.29 -2.14
CA PRO A 76 -5.60 -4.58 -1.22
C PRO A 76 -6.05 -6.02 -1.49
N LYS A 77 -5.99 -6.90 -0.47
CA LYS A 77 -6.54 -8.25 -0.59
C LYS A 77 -7.98 -8.10 -1.09
N GLY A 78 -8.28 -8.67 -2.25
CA GLY A 78 -9.65 -8.72 -2.73
C GLY A 78 -10.49 -9.52 -1.74
N TRP A 79 -11.79 -9.28 -1.67
CA TRP A 79 -12.69 -10.08 -0.84
C TRP A 79 -12.58 -11.58 -1.16
N SER A 80 -12.24 -11.92 -2.41
CA SER A 80 -11.96 -13.26 -2.88
C SER A 80 -10.74 -13.92 -2.23
N ASP A 81 -9.71 -13.12 -1.89
CA ASP A 81 -8.40 -13.58 -1.40
C ASP A 81 -8.31 -13.61 0.14
N MET A 82 -9.39 -13.23 0.83
CA MET A 82 -9.49 -13.31 2.29
C MET A 82 -9.72 -14.75 2.76
N GLU A 83 -9.09 -15.12 3.86
CA GLU A 83 -9.38 -16.39 4.55
C GLU A 83 -10.85 -16.39 5.03
N THR A 84 -11.46 -17.57 5.12
CA THR A 84 -12.88 -17.72 5.50
C THR A 84 -13.19 -17.07 6.85
N TRP A 85 -12.25 -17.12 7.81
CA TRP A 85 -12.40 -16.47 9.12
C TRP A 85 -12.42 -14.94 9.03
N GLU A 86 -11.57 -14.33 8.19
CA GLU A 86 -11.54 -12.88 7.94
C GLU A 86 -12.86 -12.39 7.34
N LYS A 87 -13.49 -13.20 6.48
CA LYS A 87 -14.83 -12.92 5.91
C LYS A 87 -15.90 -12.90 6.98
N VAL A 88 -15.94 -13.91 7.84
CA VAL A 88 -16.93 -14.02 8.93
C VAL A 88 -16.78 -12.86 9.90
N ALA A 89 -15.56 -12.52 10.31
CA ALA A 89 -15.29 -11.38 11.20
C ALA A 89 -15.78 -10.06 10.58
N SER A 90 -15.48 -9.83 9.31
CA SER A 90 -15.91 -8.63 8.59
C SER A 90 -17.44 -8.51 8.53
N VAL A 91 -18.13 -9.61 8.20
CA VAL A 91 -19.60 -9.66 8.16
C VAL A 91 -20.20 -9.42 9.54
N ALA A 92 -19.63 -10.03 10.58
CA ALA A 92 -20.08 -9.86 11.96
C ALA A 92 -19.97 -8.40 12.44
N ILE A 93 -18.87 -7.71 12.10
CA ILE A 93 -18.69 -6.28 12.42
C ILE A 93 -19.77 -5.42 11.75
N VAL A 94 -20.04 -5.64 10.46
CA VAL A 94 -21.09 -4.90 9.74
C VAL A 94 -22.47 -5.14 10.36
N LEU A 95 -22.79 -6.40 10.68
CA LEU A 95 -24.04 -6.75 11.36
C LEU A 95 -24.17 -6.10 12.73
N ALA A 96 -23.11 -6.11 13.53
CA ALA A 96 -23.09 -5.47 14.84
C ALA A 96 -23.32 -3.95 14.76
N LEU A 97 -22.72 -3.28 13.76
CA LEU A 97 -22.93 -1.86 13.51
C LEU A 97 -24.39 -1.58 13.09
N LEU A 98 -24.97 -2.40 12.21
CA LEU A 98 -26.36 -2.26 11.79
C LEU A 98 -27.34 -2.45 12.96
N ILE A 99 -27.12 -3.48 13.79
CA ILE A 99 -27.93 -3.75 14.98
C ILE A 99 -27.78 -2.59 15.98
N GLY A 100 -26.56 -2.12 16.22
CA GLY A 100 -26.31 -0.99 17.12
C GLY A 100 -27.01 0.30 16.69
N VAL A 101 -27.06 0.58 15.38
CA VAL A 101 -27.84 1.70 14.83
C VAL A 101 -29.34 1.49 15.04
N TRP A 102 -29.84 0.28 14.79
CA TRP A 102 -31.25 -0.07 14.97
C TRP A 102 -31.72 -0.02 16.43
N VAL A 103 -30.87 -0.37 17.38
CA VAL A 103 -31.20 -0.31 18.81
C VAL A 103 -31.17 1.13 19.34
N LYS A 104 -30.44 2.02 18.66
CA LYS A 104 -30.29 3.42 19.07
C LYS A 104 -31.33 4.36 18.45
N PHE A 105 -31.95 3.96 17.34
CA PHE A 105 -33.10 4.62 16.73
C PHE A 105 -34.41 4.07 17.31
#